data_AF-A0AAW0G8N6-F1
#
_entry.id   AF-A0AAW0G8N6-F1
#
_cell.length_a   1.000
_cell.length_b   1.000
_cell.length_c   1.000
_cell.angle_alpha   90.00
_cell.angle_beta   90.00
_cell.angle_gamma   90.00
#
_symmetry.space_group_name_H-M   'P 1'
#
loop_
_entity.id
_entity.type
_entity.pdbx_description
1 polymer ?
#
loop_
_entity_poly.entity_id
_entity_poly.type
_entity_poly.pdbx_seq_one_letter_code
_entity_poly.pdbx_strand_id
1 'polypeptide(L)'
;METSIVPSWPSLYNFLIEVVPFEGRDPIQPAGKYLYDPEDVYHFTLYWTIVFYIPLFALGGAYAFLNLTFPPSRSRRKSHKTRPQFPGFQSTSPSYTAIPPEIPMQRFGSSLSPEPGSMPNVPKPRQRLNEGRSRLTFALIVFLVFLFFAIAGAVVGSAIIGYVLAGLFKAAHYNMSTWIPFLAGLIQTLIGLIGLWPTIIDII
;
A
#
# COMPACT_ATOMS: atom_id res chain seq x y z
N MET A 1 -13.60 40.76 31.78
CA MET A 1 -13.71 39.48 31.05
C MET A 1 -13.78 39.82 29.58
N GLU A 2 -12.63 39.97 28.91
CA GLU A 2 -12.58 40.01 27.45
C GLU A 2 -12.92 38.60 26.97
N THR A 3 -14.04 38.46 26.27
CA THR A 3 -14.40 37.22 25.60
C THR A 3 -13.38 37.03 24.48
N SER A 4 -12.37 36.17 24.71
CA SER A 4 -11.44 35.75 23.68
C SER A 4 -12.26 35.08 22.57
N ILE A 5 -12.44 35.79 21.44
CA ILE A 5 -13.25 35.29 20.33
C ILE A 5 -12.43 34.20 19.64
N VAL A 6 -12.77 32.94 19.93
CA VAL A 6 -12.14 31.79 19.29
C VAL A 6 -12.46 31.81 17.80
N PRO A 7 -11.47 31.83 16.91
CA PRO A 7 -11.72 31.85 15.47
C PRO A 7 -12.25 30.50 14.99
N SER A 8 -13.33 30.51 14.20
CA SER A 8 -13.88 29.28 13.60
C SER A 8 -12.96 28.70 12.52
N TRP A 9 -12.56 27.44 12.64
CA TRP A 9 -11.81 26.73 11.60
C TRP A 9 -12.48 26.84 10.22
N PRO A 10 -11.73 26.99 9.10
CA PRO A 10 -10.27 26.99 8.97
C PRO A 10 -9.58 28.33 9.27
N SER A 11 -10.35 29.40 9.46
CA SER A 11 -9.92 30.77 9.82
C SER A 11 -8.67 31.35 9.14
N LEU A 12 -8.22 30.80 8.00
CA LEU A 12 -7.08 31.34 7.27
C LEU A 12 -7.45 32.70 6.66
N TYR A 13 -6.88 33.74 7.23
CA TYR A 13 -6.95 35.10 6.70
C TYR A 13 -5.85 35.29 5.66
N ASN A 14 -5.90 36.38 4.89
CA ASN A 14 -4.94 36.60 3.79
C ASN A 14 -3.49 36.63 4.31
N PHE A 15 -2.67 35.62 3.98
CA PHE A 15 -1.26 35.51 4.41
C PHE A 15 -0.42 36.73 4.06
N LEU A 16 -0.77 37.42 2.97
CA LEU A 16 -0.05 38.58 2.49
C LEU A 16 0.05 39.70 3.53
N ILE A 17 -0.90 39.75 4.48
CA ILE A 17 -0.86 40.75 5.55
C ILE A 17 0.27 40.48 6.56
N GLU A 18 0.68 39.22 6.76
CA GLU A 18 1.82 38.86 7.64
C GLU A 18 3.18 39.06 6.97
N VAL A 19 3.28 38.81 5.65
CA VAL A 19 4.56 38.82 4.94
C VAL A 19 4.99 40.21 4.50
N VAL A 20 4.05 41.08 4.14
CA VAL A 20 4.41 42.41 3.64
C VAL A 20 4.88 43.28 4.80
N PRO A 21 6.16 43.70 4.84
CA PRO A 21 6.68 44.53 5.92
C PRO A 21 6.14 45.95 5.72
N PHE A 22 5.23 46.37 6.60
CA PHE A 22 4.88 47.77 6.74
C PHE A 22 5.50 48.25 8.05
N GLU A 23 6.60 49.00 7.97
CA GLU A 23 7.19 49.67 9.13
C GLU A 23 6.11 50.43 9.92
N GLY A 24 5.98 50.12 11.22
CA GLY A 24 5.09 50.85 12.13
C GLY A 24 3.68 50.28 12.36
N ARG A 25 3.39 49.03 11.95
CA ARG A 25 2.13 48.36 12.35
C ARG A 25 2.27 47.64 13.69
N ASP A 26 1.17 47.63 14.46
CA ASP A 26 1.05 46.84 15.67
C ASP A 26 1.23 45.33 15.38
N PRO A 27 1.79 44.56 16.33
CA PRO A 27 1.99 43.12 16.17
C PRO A 27 0.68 42.32 16.05
N ILE A 28 -0.45 42.93 16.42
CA ILE A 28 -1.79 42.37 16.26
C ILE A 28 -2.45 43.07 15.07
N GLN A 29 -2.71 42.32 14.02
CA GLN A 29 -3.38 42.87 12.85
C GLN A 29 -4.90 42.81 13.02
N PRO A 30 -5.65 43.88 12.66
CA PRO A 30 -7.10 43.92 12.82
C PRO A 30 -7.84 42.91 11.94
N ALA A 31 -7.20 42.43 10.85
CA ALA A 31 -7.70 41.36 10.00
C ALA A 31 -7.09 39.98 10.31
N GLY A 32 -6.13 39.91 11.25
CA GLY A 32 -5.47 38.69 11.67
C GLY A 32 -6.33 37.89 12.64
N LYS A 33 -6.18 36.55 12.60
CA LYS A 33 -6.81 35.65 13.57
C LYS A 33 -5.72 34.88 14.32
N TYR A 34 -5.81 34.92 15.64
CA TYR A 34 -4.77 34.40 16.53
C TYR A 34 -5.35 33.36 17.50
N LEU A 35 -4.49 32.44 17.90
CA LEU A 35 -4.77 31.33 18.81
C LEU A 35 -3.98 31.56 20.10
N TYR A 36 -4.64 31.41 21.23
CA TYR A 36 -4.03 31.57 22.56
C TYR A 36 -4.14 30.29 23.38
N ASP A 37 -5.25 29.56 23.22
CA ASP A 37 -5.50 28.35 23.96
C ASP A 37 -4.79 27.15 23.30
N PRO A 38 -4.07 26.33 24.08
CA PRO A 38 -3.32 25.18 23.57
C PRO A 38 -4.23 24.13 22.93
N GLU A 39 -5.48 24.02 23.42
CA GLU A 39 -6.49 23.13 22.88
C GLU A 39 -6.90 23.54 21.45
N ASP A 40 -7.10 24.84 21.20
CA ASP A 40 -7.40 25.34 19.87
C ASP A 40 -6.22 25.16 18.91
N VAL A 41 -5.00 25.40 19.39
CA VAL A 41 -3.78 25.14 18.60
C VAL A 41 -3.74 23.69 18.16
N TYR A 42 -3.97 22.75 19.09
CA TYR A 42 -4.04 21.33 18.78
C TYR A 42 -5.11 21.00 17.76
N HIS A 43 -6.36 21.48 17.95
CA HIS A 43 -7.45 21.22 17.01
C HIS A 43 -7.14 21.75 15.61
N PHE A 44 -6.59 22.95 15.50
CA PHE A 44 -6.18 23.51 14.22
C PHE A 44 -5.06 22.68 13.57
N THR A 45 -4.03 22.28 14.32
CA THR A 45 -2.95 21.43 13.80
C THR A 45 -3.49 20.06 13.37
N LEU A 46 -4.40 19.47 14.14
CA LEU A 46 -5.00 18.17 13.86
C LEU A 46 -5.85 18.20 12.60
N TYR A 47 -6.72 19.19 12.43
CA TYR A 47 -7.56 19.30 11.24
C TYR A 47 -6.73 19.48 9.97
N TRP A 48 -5.72 20.36 10.01
CA TRP A 48 -4.82 20.54 8.86
C TRP A 48 -4.00 19.29 8.58
N THR A 49 -3.49 18.63 9.61
CA THR A 49 -2.75 17.37 9.45
C THR A 49 -3.66 16.33 8.81
N ILE A 50 -4.89 16.12 9.29
CA ILE A 50 -5.85 15.18 8.71
C ILE A 50 -6.13 15.47 7.23
N VAL A 51 -6.39 16.74 6.88
CA VAL A 51 -6.68 17.17 5.51
C VAL A 51 -5.55 16.82 4.55
N PHE A 52 -4.29 16.90 5.00
CA PHE A 52 -3.13 16.60 4.17
C PHE A 52 -2.69 15.12 4.26
N TYR A 53 -2.73 14.50 5.44
CA TYR A 53 -2.25 13.14 5.69
C TYR A 53 -3.20 12.10 5.08
N ILE A 54 -4.50 12.20 5.34
CA ILE A 54 -5.45 11.14 4.95
C ILE A 54 -5.48 10.93 3.44
N PRO A 55 -5.62 11.97 2.58
CA PRO A 55 -5.65 11.74 1.14
C PRO A 55 -4.36 11.13 0.61
N LEU A 56 -3.20 11.55 1.11
CA LEU A 56 -1.90 11.03 0.68
C LEU A 56 -1.75 9.54 1.00
N PHE A 57 -2.11 9.14 2.21
CA PHE A 57 -2.07 7.73 2.63
C PHE A 57 -3.19 6.90 1.99
N ALA A 58 -4.36 7.50 1.74
CA ALA A 58 -5.45 6.84 1.01
C ALA A 58 -5.05 6.56 -0.45
N LEU A 59 -4.31 7.47 -1.11
CA LEU A 59 -3.75 7.22 -2.44
C LEU A 59 -2.74 6.08 -2.43
N GLY A 60 -1.84 6.01 -1.43
CA GLY A 60 -0.92 4.89 -1.25
C GLY A 60 -1.63 3.56 -0.99
N GLY A 61 -2.65 3.55 -0.13
CA GLY A 61 -3.50 2.40 0.13
C GLY A 61 -4.29 1.96 -1.10
N ALA A 62 -4.81 2.91 -1.88
CA ALA A 62 -5.51 2.63 -3.13
C ALA A 62 -4.57 2.05 -4.19
N TYR A 63 -3.33 2.55 -4.27
CA TYR A 63 -2.30 2.00 -5.14
C TYR A 63 -1.97 0.55 -4.77
N ALA A 64 -1.76 0.27 -3.47
CA ALA A 64 -1.56 -1.10 -2.98
C ALA A 64 -2.77 -2.00 -3.26
N PHE A 65 -3.99 -1.48 -3.06
CA PHE A 65 -5.23 -2.18 -3.37
C PHE A 65 -5.31 -2.57 -4.86
N LEU A 66 -5.01 -1.63 -5.76
CA LEU A 66 -5.03 -1.89 -7.21
C LEU A 66 -3.94 -2.88 -7.62
N ASN A 67 -2.72 -2.76 -7.08
CA ASN A 67 -1.62 -3.70 -7.35
C ASN A 67 -1.94 -5.13 -6.87
N LEU A 68 -2.57 -5.28 -5.70
CA LEU A 68 -2.97 -6.57 -5.14
C LEU A 68 -4.20 -7.18 -5.84
N THR A 69 -5.13 -6.33 -6.28
CA THR A 69 -6.35 -6.77 -6.97
C THR A 69 -6.04 -7.21 -8.41
N PHE A 70 -5.08 -6.57 -9.06
CA PHE A 70 -4.63 -6.87 -10.42
C PHE A 70 -3.13 -7.20 -10.44
N PRO A 71 -2.68 -8.34 -9.86
CA PRO A 71 -1.27 -8.68 -9.91
C PRO A 71 -0.86 -8.84 -11.38
N PRO A 72 0.25 -8.20 -11.83
CA PRO A 72 0.75 -8.41 -13.18
C PRO A 72 0.96 -9.90 -13.38
N SER A 73 0.34 -10.45 -14.41
CA SER A 73 0.38 -11.86 -14.76
C SER A 73 1.84 -12.32 -14.76
N ARG A 74 2.29 -12.99 -13.69
CA ARG A 74 3.54 -13.73 -13.70
C ARG A 74 3.31 -14.84 -14.69
N SER A 75 3.74 -14.59 -15.94
CA SER A 75 3.84 -15.58 -16.98
C SER A 75 4.51 -16.78 -16.34
N ARG A 76 3.70 -17.82 -16.10
CA ARG A 76 4.13 -19.08 -15.53
C ARG A 76 5.11 -19.63 -16.53
N ARG A 77 6.41 -19.35 -16.34
CA ARG A 77 7.51 -20.01 -17.03
C ARG A 77 7.34 -21.48 -16.71
N LYS A 78 6.59 -22.19 -17.56
CA LYS A 78 6.66 -23.63 -17.67
C LYS A 78 8.09 -23.90 -18.11
N SER A 79 8.97 -24.10 -17.15
CA SER A 79 10.21 -24.84 -17.37
C SER A 79 9.77 -26.28 -17.66
N HIS A 80 9.27 -26.52 -18.88
CA HIS A 80 9.33 -27.84 -19.46
C HIS A 80 10.80 -28.07 -19.74
N LYS A 81 11.47 -28.75 -18.81
CA LYS A 81 12.77 -29.37 -19.04
C LYS A 81 12.54 -30.44 -20.12
N THR A 82 12.50 -30.03 -21.38
CA THR A 82 12.60 -30.93 -22.53
C THR A 82 14.01 -31.49 -22.46
N ARG A 83 14.12 -32.74 -22.00
CA ARG A 83 15.34 -33.53 -22.03
C ARG A 83 15.87 -33.55 -23.47
N PRO A 84 17.07 -33.02 -23.77
CA PRO A 84 17.62 -33.13 -25.11
C PRO A 84 18.04 -34.59 -25.37
N GLN A 85 17.42 -35.20 -26.37
CA GLN A 85 17.93 -36.41 -27.02
C GLN A 85 19.10 -35.98 -27.91
N PHE A 86 20.31 -36.45 -27.59
CA PHE A 86 21.49 -36.26 -28.43
C PHE A 86 21.42 -37.22 -29.64
N PRO A 87 21.75 -36.75 -30.87
CA PRO A 87 21.88 -37.61 -32.03
C PRO A 87 23.30 -38.19 -32.14
N GLY A 88 23.39 -39.50 -32.36
CA GLY A 88 24.52 -40.15 -33.03
C GLY A 88 25.60 -40.77 -32.13
N PHE A 89 25.55 -42.10 -32.00
CA PHE A 89 26.76 -42.92 -32.13
C PHE A 89 26.40 -44.22 -32.84
N GLN A 90 26.85 -44.33 -34.09
CA GLN A 90 26.82 -45.57 -34.85
C GLN A 90 27.83 -46.52 -34.22
N SER A 91 27.39 -47.70 -33.79
CA SER A 91 28.28 -48.84 -33.55
C SER A 91 27.93 -49.92 -34.55
N THR A 92 28.83 -50.07 -35.52
CA THR A 92 28.85 -51.16 -36.49
C THR A 92 28.97 -52.49 -35.75
N SER A 93 27.94 -53.31 -35.84
CA SER A 93 27.96 -54.70 -35.36
C SER A 93 28.56 -55.59 -36.46
N PRO A 94 29.54 -56.46 -36.17
CA PRO A 94 29.89 -57.55 -37.08
C PRO A 94 28.87 -58.68 -36.97
N SER A 95 28.32 -59.07 -38.11
CA SER A 95 27.38 -60.17 -38.31
C SER A 95 28.10 -61.51 -38.19
N TYR A 96 27.68 -62.36 -37.24
CA TYR A 96 27.97 -63.80 -37.30
C TYR A 96 26.65 -64.58 -37.40
N THR A 97 26.55 -65.31 -38.51
CA THR A 97 25.55 -66.32 -38.86
C THR A 97 25.75 -67.62 -38.08
N ALA A 98 24.70 -68.21 -37.49
CA ALA A 98 24.36 -69.65 -37.56
C ALA A 98 23.23 -70.09 -36.57
N ILE A 99 22.03 -70.35 -37.14
CA ILE A 99 21.05 -71.47 -36.96
C ILE A 99 20.55 -71.90 -35.54
N PRO A 100 19.23 -72.23 -35.36
CA PRO A 100 18.49 -72.31 -34.07
C PRO A 100 18.28 -73.76 -33.55
N PRO A 101 17.59 -74.00 -32.41
CA PRO A 101 16.11 -74.15 -32.43
C PRO A 101 15.36 -73.64 -31.17
N GLU A 102 14.02 -73.61 -31.28
CA GLU A 102 13.03 -73.76 -30.18
C GLU A 102 12.74 -72.59 -29.21
N ILE A 103 11.69 -71.81 -29.52
CA ILE A 103 10.39 -71.74 -28.81
C ILE A 103 9.70 -70.41 -29.21
N PRO A 104 8.57 -70.43 -29.95
CA PRO A 104 7.76 -69.24 -30.19
C PRO A 104 6.81 -69.02 -29.01
N MET A 105 7.05 -67.99 -28.19
CA MET A 105 5.97 -67.47 -27.32
C MET A 105 5.01 -66.62 -28.15
N GLN A 106 4.03 -67.30 -28.74
CA GLN A 106 2.82 -66.70 -29.28
C GLN A 106 2.09 -65.96 -28.16
N ARG A 107 1.91 -64.65 -28.34
CA ARG A 107 0.95 -63.83 -27.61
C ARG A 107 -0.46 -64.33 -27.95
N PHE A 108 -0.95 -65.29 -27.18
CA PHE A 108 -2.28 -65.84 -27.36
C PHE A 108 -3.35 -64.80 -27.00
N GLY A 109 -4.37 -64.76 -27.85
CA GLY A 109 -5.29 -63.66 -28.03
C GLY A 109 -6.42 -63.54 -27.01
N SER A 110 -6.96 -62.31 -26.98
CA SER A 110 -8.38 -62.00 -27.09
C SER A 110 -9.39 -62.90 -26.37
N SER A 111 -9.89 -62.42 -25.23
CA SER A 111 -11.30 -62.62 -24.86
C SER A 111 -12.04 -61.28 -24.98
N LEU A 112 -12.93 -61.17 -25.97
CA LEU A 112 -13.97 -60.15 -26.01
C LEU A 112 -15.00 -60.44 -24.90
N SER A 113 -15.28 -59.46 -24.05
CA SER A 113 -16.64 -59.15 -23.60
C SER A 113 -16.73 -57.69 -23.11
N PRO A 114 -17.81 -56.96 -23.45
CA PRO A 114 -17.99 -55.56 -23.10
C PRO A 114 -18.70 -55.42 -21.74
N GLU A 115 -18.10 -54.73 -20.78
CA GLU A 115 -18.83 -54.23 -19.61
C GLU A 115 -18.67 -52.71 -19.48
N PRO A 116 -19.75 -51.93 -19.55
CA PRO A 116 -19.73 -50.49 -19.34
C PRO A 116 -19.84 -50.22 -17.83
N GLY A 117 -18.75 -50.42 -17.09
CA GLY A 117 -18.79 -50.43 -15.63
C GLY A 117 -17.66 -49.66 -14.98
N SER A 118 -17.94 -48.41 -14.60
CA SER A 118 -17.24 -47.65 -13.55
C SER A 118 -15.73 -47.40 -13.70
N MET A 119 -15.37 -46.25 -14.29
CA MET A 119 -14.10 -45.59 -13.96
C MET A 119 -14.02 -45.30 -12.45
N PRO A 120 -12.90 -45.58 -11.75
CA PRO A 120 -12.67 -45.03 -10.43
C PRO A 120 -12.56 -43.52 -10.56
N ASN A 121 -13.54 -42.84 -9.98
CA ASN A 121 -13.73 -41.41 -10.00
C ASN A 121 -12.53 -40.73 -9.30
N VAL A 122 -11.50 -40.34 -10.06
CA VAL A 122 -10.42 -39.50 -9.53
C VAL A 122 -11.06 -38.22 -9.01
N PRO A 123 -10.97 -37.89 -7.70
CA PRO A 123 -11.55 -36.66 -7.18
C PRO A 123 -10.82 -35.49 -7.84
N LYS A 124 -11.51 -34.78 -8.75
CA LYS A 124 -11.03 -33.49 -9.24
C LYS A 124 -10.77 -32.60 -8.02
N PRO A 125 -9.61 -31.93 -7.89
CA PRO A 125 -9.41 -30.94 -6.85
C PRO A 125 -10.36 -29.77 -7.12
N ARG A 126 -11.54 -29.81 -6.51
CA ARG A 126 -12.51 -28.72 -6.51
C ARG A 126 -12.05 -27.70 -5.51
N GLN A 127 -11.14 -26.83 -5.92
CA GLN A 127 -10.85 -25.60 -5.20
C GLN A 127 -10.45 -24.52 -6.20
N ARG A 128 -11.44 -23.92 -6.85
CA ARG A 128 -11.28 -22.68 -7.65
C ARG A 128 -12.53 -21.82 -7.58
N LEU A 129 -13.09 -21.68 -6.39
CA LEU A 129 -14.22 -20.79 -6.18
C LEU A 129 -14.01 -20.07 -4.85
N ASN A 130 -12.94 -19.27 -4.75
CA ASN A 130 -12.74 -18.22 -3.73
C ASN A 130 -11.45 -17.38 -3.90
N GLU A 131 -10.69 -17.51 -5.00
CA GLU A 131 -9.49 -16.69 -5.23
C GLU A 131 -9.78 -15.17 -5.29
N GLY A 132 -10.85 -14.76 -5.98
CA GLY A 132 -11.17 -13.34 -6.19
C GLY A 132 -11.70 -12.66 -4.92
N ARG A 133 -12.57 -13.35 -4.17
CA ARG A 133 -13.14 -12.84 -2.92
C ARG A 133 -12.09 -12.74 -1.80
N SER A 134 -11.15 -13.68 -1.75
CA SER A 134 -10.02 -13.64 -0.80
C SER A 134 -9.07 -12.46 -1.08
N ARG A 135 -8.78 -12.18 -2.36
CA ARG A 135 -7.90 -11.06 -2.76
C ARG A 135 -8.51 -9.69 -2.46
N LEU A 136 -9.79 -9.50 -2.75
CA LEU A 136 -10.48 -8.25 -2.43
C LEU A 136 -10.52 -8.03 -0.91
N THR A 137 -10.82 -9.08 -0.14
CA THR A 137 -10.82 -9.00 1.32
C THR A 137 -9.43 -8.62 1.85
N PHE A 138 -8.38 -9.27 1.35
CA PHE A 138 -7.00 -8.95 1.72
C PHE A 138 -6.62 -7.50 1.36
N ALA A 139 -6.96 -7.05 0.16
CA ALA A 139 -6.67 -5.70 -0.29
C ALA A 139 -7.44 -4.64 0.54
N LEU A 140 -8.69 -4.94 0.92
CA LEU A 140 -9.50 -4.08 1.79
C LEU A 140 -8.89 -4.00 3.20
N ILE A 141 -8.42 -5.12 3.76
CA ILE A 141 -7.71 -5.14 5.05
C ILE A 141 -6.46 -4.27 4.97
N VAL A 142 -5.64 -4.39 3.92
CA VAL A 142 -4.44 -3.57 3.72
C VAL A 142 -4.80 -2.08 3.67
N PHE A 143 -5.84 -1.72 2.92
CA PHE A 143 -6.33 -0.35 2.86
C PHE A 143 -6.78 0.19 4.23
N LEU A 144 -7.55 -0.60 4.98
CA LEU A 144 -8.01 -0.21 6.32
C LEU A 144 -6.85 -0.07 7.31
N VAL A 145 -5.87 -0.95 7.24
CA VAL A 145 -4.66 -0.86 8.05
C VAL A 145 -3.91 0.44 7.73
N PHE A 146 -3.73 0.76 6.44
CA PHE A 146 -3.13 2.02 6.00
C PHE A 146 -3.89 3.25 6.53
N LEU A 147 -5.23 3.23 6.43
CA LEU A 147 -6.07 4.31 6.92
C LEU A 147 -5.97 4.46 8.43
N PHE A 148 -5.97 3.35 9.17
CA PHE A 148 -5.84 3.35 10.63
C PHE A 148 -4.49 3.94 11.06
N PHE A 149 -3.39 3.50 10.45
CA PHE A 149 -2.06 4.05 10.74
C PHE A 149 -1.93 5.52 10.32
N ALA A 150 -2.58 5.93 9.24
CA ALA A 150 -2.60 7.33 8.82
C ALA A 150 -3.32 8.21 9.84
N ILE A 151 -4.49 7.78 10.33
CA ILE A 151 -5.24 8.51 11.37
C ILE A 151 -4.45 8.54 12.67
N ALA A 152 -3.92 7.40 13.12
CA ALA A 152 -3.12 7.33 14.34
C ALA A 152 -1.88 8.23 14.25
N GLY A 153 -1.15 8.18 13.13
CA GLY A 153 0.01 9.03 12.87
C GLY A 153 -0.36 10.51 12.83
N ALA A 154 -1.49 10.86 12.20
CA ALA A 154 -1.99 12.24 12.18
C ALA A 154 -2.34 12.75 13.58
N VAL A 155 -3.02 11.94 14.41
CA VAL A 155 -3.40 12.31 15.78
C VAL A 155 -2.17 12.47 16.67
N VAL A 156 -1.24 11.51 16.64
CA VAL A 156 -0.01 11.57 17.46
C VAL A 156 0.90 12.71 16.99
N GLY A 157 1.13 12.83 15.68
CA GLY A 157 1.97 13.88 15.10
C GLY A 157 1.41 15.27 15.40
N SER A 158 0.10 15.47 15.21
CA SER A 158 -0.55 16.75 15.51
C SER A 158 -0.58 17.07 17.01
N ALA A 159 -0.71 16.08 17.89
CA ALA A 159 -0.61 16.30 19.33
C ALA A 159 0.78 16.80 19.72
N ILE A 160 1.84 16.10 19.28
CA ILE A 160 3.22 16.48 19.58
C ILE A 160 3.50 17.90 19.06
N ILE A 161 3.20 18.15 17.79
CA ILE A 161 3.46 19.45 17.15
C ILE A 161 2.61 20.56 17.78
N GLY A 162 1.32 20.32 18.00
CA GLY A 162 0.39 21.30 18.57
C GLY A 162 0.80 21.74 19.97
N TYR A 163 1.13 20.80 20.85
CA TYR A 163 1.59 21.12 22.21
C TYR A 163 2.98 21.77 22.23
N VAL A 164 3.91 21.33 21.37
CA VAL A 164 5.22 21.97 21.26
C VAL A 164 5.08 23.42 20.77
N LEU A 165 4.24 23.67 19.77
CA LEU A 165 3.96 25.03 19.28
C LEU A 165 3.30 25.89 20.35
N ALA A 166 2.28 25.36 21.03
CA ALA A 166 1.59 26.11 22.09
C ALA A 166 2.55 26.48 23.23
N GLY A 167 3.42 25.56 23.65
CA GLY A 167 4.43 25.83 24.66
C GLY A 167 5.46 26.87 24.20
N LEU A 168 5.95 26.75 22.97
CA LEU A 168 6.94 27.67 22.39
C LEU A 168 6.41 29.11 22.31
N PHE A 169 5.21 29.29 21.76
CA PHE A 169 4.61 30.62 21.60
C PHE A 169 4.23 31.25 22.94
N LYS A 170 3.77 30.43 23.89
CA LYS A 170 3.51 30.89 25.26
C LYS A 170 4.78 31.36 25.96
N ALA A 171 5.90 30.63 25.80
CA ALA A 171 7.19 31.01 26.38
C ALA A 171 7.79 32.27 25.71
N ALA A 172 7.53 32.44 24.41
CA ALA A 172 8.02 33.59 23.66
C ALA A 172 7.16 34.86 23.83
N HIS A 173 6.04 34.79 24.57
CA HIS A 173 5.07 35.89 24.68
C HIS A 173 4.59 36.42 23.31
N TYR A 174 4.46 35.52 22.33
CA TYR A 174 4.05 35.86 20.96
C TYR A 174 2.63 35.38 20.65
N ASN A 175 1.93 36.15 19.81
CA ASN A 175 0.61 35.79 19.32
C ASN A 175 0.74 34.71 18.24
N MET A 176 0.08 33.57 18.41
CA MET A 176 0.15 32.49 17.42
C MET A 176 -0.88 32.72 16.31
N SER A 177 -0.41 32.97 15.10
CA SER A 177 -1.23 33.02 13.89
C SER A 177 -1.84 31.66 13.53
N THR A 178 -3.05 31.68 12.97
CA THR A 178 -3.71 30.47 12.44
C THR A 178 -2.98 29.85 11.24
N TRP A 179 -2.03 30.56 10.64
CA TRP A 179 -1.13 30.03 9.60
C TRP A 179 -0.08 29.06 10.14
N ILE A 180 0.30 29.18 11.42
CA ILE A 180 1.34 28.33 12.01
C ILE A 180 0.90 26.87 12.08
N PRO A 181 -0.29 26.53 12.63
CA PRO A 181 -0.81 25.17 12.59
C PRO A 181 -0.94 24.59 11.18
N PHE A 182 -1.30 25.42 10.19
CA PHE A 182 -1.37 25.03 8.78
C PHE A 182 -0.01 24.62 8.23
N LEU A 183 1.01 25.48 8.41
CA LEU A 183 2.38 25.21 7.96
C LEU A 183 2.97 23.99 8.65
N ALA A 184 2.71 23.84 9.95
CA ALA A 184 3.20 22.71 10.72
C ALA A 184 2.57 21.39 10.26
N GLY A 185 1.26 21.38 9.99
CA GLY A 185 0.58 20.24 9.37
C GLY A 185 1.16 19.92 7.99
N LEU A 186 1.36 20.93 7.14
CA LEU A 186 1.96 20.76 5.81
C LEU A 186 3.37 20.16 5.90
N ILE A 187 4.25 20.72 6.74
CA ILE A 187 5.62 20.23 6.92
C ILE A 187 5.60 18.78 7.43
N GLN A 188 4.76 18.47 8.42
CA GLN A 188 4.59 17.11 8.93
C GLN A 188 4.22 16.13 7.80
N THR A 189 3.34 16.54 6.88
CA THR A 189 2.92 15.70 5.76
C THR A 189 4.01 15.51 4.73
N LEU A 190 4.81 16.54 4.45
CA LEU A 190 5.96 16.47 3.56
C LEU A 190 7.04 15.55 4.13
N ILE A 191 7.29 15.61 5.44
CA ILE A 191 8.21 14.70 6.14
C ILE A 191 7.70 13.25 6.04
N GLY A 192 6.41 13.05 6.27
CA GLY A 192 5.75 11.74 6.08
C GLY A 192 5.89 11.22 4.65
N LEU A 193 5.72 12.10 3.65
CA LEU A 193 5.86 11.76 2.23
C LEU A 193 7.30 11.36 1.87
N ILE A 194 8.29 12.05 2.42
CA ILE A 194 9.71 11.71 2.23
C ILE A 194 10.02 10.35 2.84
N GLY A 195 9.51 10.05 4.04
CA GLY A 195 9.67 8.72 4.66
C GLY A 195 8.95 7.59 3.91
N LEU A 196 7.84 7.90 3.24
CA LEU A 196 7.08 6.95 2.44
C LEU A 196 7.82 6.54 1.15
N TRP A 197 8.58 7.47 0.55
CA TRP A 197 9.21 7.30 -0.76
C TRP A 197 10.14 6.08 -0.88
N PRO A 198 11.10 5.81 0.04
CA PRO A 198 11.95 4.62 -0.01
C PRO A 198 11.15 3.31 0.00
N THR A 199 10.08 3.28 0.80
CA THR A 199 9.21 2.09 0.96
C THR A 199 8.43 1.79 -0.32
N ILE A 200 8.05 2.81 -1.09
CA ILE A 200 7.39 2.64 -2.39
C ILE A 200 8.36 2.11 -3.43
N ILE A 201 9.60 2.63 -3.49
CA ILE A 201 10.61 2.12 -4.44
C ILE A 201 10.92 0.65 -4.16
N ASP A 202 11.11 0.27 -2.91
CA ASP A 202 11.43 -1.13 -2.55
C ASP A 202 10.30 -2.13 -2.88
N ILE A 203 9.07 -1.65 -3.05
CA ILE A 203 7.90 -2.45 -3.42
C ILE A 203 7.78 -2.68 -4.94
N ILE A 204 8.38 -1.82 -5.77
CA ILE A 204 8.34 -1.89 -7.25
C ILE A 204 9.46 -2.81 -7.77
#